data_AF-A0A6P1BGF5-F1
#
_entry.id   AF-A0A6P1BGF5-F1
#
_cell.length_a   1.000
_cell.length_b   1.000
_cell.length_c   1.000
_cell.angle_alpha   90.00
_cell.angle_beta   90.00
_cell.angle_gamma   90.00
#
_symmetry.space_group_name_H-M   'P 1'
#
loop_
_entity.id
_entity.type
_entity.pdbx_description
1 polymer ?
#
loop_
_entity_poly.entity_id
_entity_poly.type
_entity_poly.pdbx_seq_one_letter_code
_entity_poly.pdbx_strand_id
1 'polypeptide(L)'
;MCSHPRVRKEWPYIGAAATASRACEPWLEPQLAQYRERWTLGTVARLAVELLLNIAARRYDAHEIGELHVKAGNKLVWRPHKTLRSTGKLLSIKIRPELQAAIDAIPQGTRAEGVVTFLVNDYGRPFASAAAFGNKFADWCRAAGLKAVKCDDGKVRSYRAHGLGKAALLALAHAGATGVELMAVSGHSSLAQVQEYLDAVDQERAAEAAMTKLANSAGTGSG
;
A
#
# COMPACT_ATOMS: atom_id res chain seq x y z
N MET A 1 -2.70 31.82 18.10
CA MET A 1 -3.61 30.87 17.42
C MET A 1 -2.90 30.35 16.18
N CYS A 2 -2.17 29.24 16.29
CA CYS A 2 -1.45 28.68 15.14
C CYS A 2 -2.38 27.75 14.35
N SER A 3 -2.96 28.32 13.28
CA SER A 3 -3.66 27.58 12.24
C SER A 3 -2.70 26.59 11.60
N HIS A 4 -2.85 25.30 11.94
CA HIS A 4 -2.15 24.24 11.22
C HIS A 4 -2.73 24.16 9.80
N PRO A 5 -1.91 24.26 8.74
CA PRO A 5 -2.40 24.01 7.40
C PRO A 5 -2.82 22.53 7.31
N ARG A 6 -4.11 22.28 7.06
CA ARG A 6 -4.61 20.95 6.71
C ARG A 6 -3.98 20.55 5.38
N VAL A 7 -2.90 19.79 5.43
CA VAL A 7 -2.38 19.11 4.23
C VAL A 7 -3.33 17.95 3.93
N ARG A 8 -4.44 18.23 3.22
CA ARG A 8 -5.14 17.17 2.47
C ARG A 8 -4.32 16.90 1.22
N LYS A 9 -3.34 16.00 1.32
CA LYS A 9 -2.88 15.20 0.18
C LYS A 9 -3.38 13.79 0.44
N GLU A 10 -4.65 13.60 0.12
CA GLU A 10 -5.29 12.29 0.13
C GLU A 10 -4.54 11.40 -0.86
N TRP A 11 -4.36 10.14 -0.49
CA TRP A 11 -3.86 9.12 -1.39
C TRP A 11 -4.81 9.06 -2.61
N PRO A 12 -4.32 8.84 -3.84
CA PRO A 12 -5.22 8.74 -4.99
C PRO A 12 -6.27 7.68 -4.68
N TYR A 13 -7.54 8.07 -4.80
CA TYR A 13 -8.71 7.25 -4.50
C TYR A 13 -8.49 5.80 -4.95
N ILE A 14 -8.47 4.88 -3.97
CA ILE A 14 -8.47 3.46 -4.25
C ILE A 14 -9.94 3.11 -4.48
N GLY A 15 -10.33 3.05 -5.77
CA GLY A 15 -11.68 2.74 -6.18
C GLY A 15 -12.13 1.35 -5.77
N ALA A 16 -13.41 1.07 -6.01
CA ALA A 16 -14.01 -0.22 -5.69
C ALA A 16 -13.50 -1.37 -6.59
N ALA A 17 -12.62 -1.08 -7.56
CA ALA A 17 -11.94 -2.06 -8.40
C ALA A 17 -11.39 -3.24 -7.57
N ALA A 18 -12.04 -4.39 -7.75
CA ALA A 18 -11.64 -5.65 -7.13
C ALA A 18 -10.85 -6.50 -8.14
N THR A 19 -9.65 -6.94 -7.76
CA THR A 19 -8.87 -7.90 -8.57
C THR A 19 -9.38 -9.33 -8.38
N ALA A 20 -9.39 -10.13 -9.45
CA ALA A 20 -9.89 -11.51 -9.44
C ALA A 20 -9.06 -12.52 -8.60
N SER A 21 -7.84 -12.19 -8.15
CA SER A 21 -6.96 -13.15 -7.48
C SER A 21 -7.22 -13.34 -5.98
N ARG A 22 -8.02 -14.38 -5.61
CA ARG A 22 -8.14 -14.97 -4.24
C ARG A 22 -8.03 -13.92 -3.12
N ALA A 23 -8.72 -12.80 -3.27
CA ALA A 23 -8.50 -11.61 -2.48
C ALA A 23 -9.59 -11.54 -1.42
N CYS A 24 -9.20 -11.63 -0.15
CA CYS A 24 -9.96 -10.92 0.87
C CYS A 24 -10.11 -9.46 0.41
N GLU A 25 -11.26 -8.87 0.73
CA GLU A 25 -11.64 -7.49 0.39
C GLU A 25 -10.43 -6.52 0.40
N PRO A 26 -10.23 -5.74 -0.67
CA PRO A 26 -9.06 -4.89 -0.82
C PRO A 26 -9.02 -3.80 0.27
N TRP A 27 -7.83 -3.26 0.51
CA TRP A 27 -7.70 -2.04 1.31
C TRP A 27 -8.23 -0.88 0.49
N LEU A 28 -9.35 -0.29 0.93
CA LEU A 28 -9.93 0.91 0.32
C LEU A 28 -9.72 2.12 1.24
N GLU A 29 -10.03 3.30 0.73
CA GLU A 29 -9.91 4.55 1.50
C GLU A 29 -10.64 4.55 2.85
N PRO A 30 -11.87 4.01 3.00
CA PRO A 30 -12.52 3.95 4.31
C PRO A 30 -11.72 3.19 5.36
N GLN A 31 -11.14 2.03 5.02
CA GLN A 31 -10.34 1.24 5.95
C GLN A 31 -8.96 1.86 6.20
N LEU A 32 -8.35 2.48 5.18
CA LEU A 32 -7.13 3.25 5.36
C LEU A 32 -7.35 4.45 6.26
N ALA A 33 -8.45 5.19 6.08
CA ALA A 33 -8.83 6.32 6.92
C ALA A 33 -9.03 5.87 8.38
N GLN A 34 -9.82 4.81 8.60
CA GLN A 34 -10.03 4.24 9.94
C GLN A 34 -8.71 3.79 10.59
N TYR A 35 -7.83 3.13 9.83
CA TYR A 35 -6.51 2.73 10.33
C TYR A 35 -5.65 3.95 10.70
N ARG A 36 -5.60 4.97 9.83
CA ARG A 36 -4.83 6.21 10.00
C ARG A 36 -5.36 7.08 11.14
N GLU A 37 -6.65 7.00 11.44
CA GLU A 37 -7.28 7.66 12.59
C GLU A 37 -6.86 6.99 13.90
N ARG A 38 -6.87 5.64 13.94
CA ARG A 38 -6.39 4.90 15.11
C ARG A 38 -4.90 5.10 15.36
N TRP A 39 -4.12 5.06 14.29
CA TRP A 39 -2.66 5.08 14.31
C TRP A 39 -2.17 6.41 13.74
N THR A 40 -1.95 7.37 14.63
CA THR A 40 -1.41 8.69 14.28
C THR A 40 0.04 8.61 13.81
N LEU A 41 0.51 9.67 13.16
CA LEU A 41 1.94 9.84 12.85
C LEU A 41 2.77 9.70 14.14
N GLY A 42 3.97 9.14 13.98
CA GLY A 42 4.87 8.78 15.08
C GLY A 42 4.64 7.39 15.69
N THR A 43 3.63 6.65 15.24
CA THR A 43 3.49 5.23 15.59
C THR A 43 4.12 4.33 14.53
N VAL A 44 4.71 3.21 14.96
CA VAL A 44 5.25 2.19 14.04
C VAL A 44 4.14 1.58 13.16
N ALA A 45 2.93 1.45 13.71
CA ALA A 45 1.75 1.00 12.97
C ALA A 45 1.44 1.92 11.78
N ARG A 46 1.43 3.24 12.01
CA ARG A 46 1.24 4.23 10.94
C ARG A 46 2.34 4.14 9.89
N LEU A 47 3.60 4.10 10.32
CA LEU A 47 4.74 3.96 9.42
C LEU A 47 4.65 2.68 8.57
N ALA A 48 4.20 1.57 9.14
CA ALA A 48 4.07 0.31 8.40
C ALA A 48 3.08 0.41 7.22
N VAL A 49 1.93 1.07 7.41
CA VAL A 49 0.96 1.30 6.33
C VAL A 49 1.54 2.21 5.26
N GLU A 50 2.12 3.35 5.65
CA GLU A 50 2.66 4.29 4.67
C GLU A 50 3.83 3.65 3.90
N LEU A 51 4.69 2.86 4.56
CA LEU A 51 5.76 2.14 3.88
C LEU A 51 5.19 1.18 2.83
N LEU A 52 4.28 0.28 3.21
CA LEU A 52 3.73 -0.72 2.30
C LEU A 52 3.00 -0.09 1.09
N LEU A 53 2.25 0.99 1.30
CA LEU A 53 1.53 1.68 0.24
C LEU A 53 2.47 2.45 -0.70
N ASN A 54 3.42 3.20 -0.15
CA ASN A 54 4.24 4.11 -0.94
C ASN A 54 5.25 3.40 -1.85
N ILE A 55 5.67 2.19 -1.49
CA ILE A 55 6.66 1.43 -2.26
C ILE A 55 6.15 0.09 -2.79
N ALA A 56 4.84 -0.19 -2.66
CA ALA A 56 4.19 -1.46 -3.04
C ALA A 56 4.97 -2.71 -2.55
N ALA A 57 5.65 -2.60 -1.42
CA ALA A 57 6.52 -3.66 -0.92
C ALA A 57 5.70 -4.86 -0.44
N ARG A 58 6.25 -6.06 -0.60
CA ARG A 58 5.68 -7.27 0.00
C ARG A 58 6.05 -7.30 1.47
N ARG A 59 5.24 -7.98 2.30
CA ARG A 59 5.54 -8.15 3.74
C ARG A 59 6.95 -8.74 4.00
N TYR A 60 7.44 -9.58 3.09
CA TYR A 60 8.75 -10.21 3.19
C TYR A 60 9.88 -9.19 3.07
N ASP A 61 9.66 -8.11 2.32
CA ASP A 61 10.66 -7.07 2.13
C ASP A 61 10.48 -5.96 3.18
N ALA A 62 9.25 -5.53 3.42
CA ALA A 62 8.95 -4.35 4.23
C ALA A 62 9.53 -4.38 5.66
N HIS A 63 9.61 -5.56 6.28
CA HIS A 63 10.14 -5.69 7.65
C HIS A 63 11.68 -5.53 7.75
N GLU A 64 12.40 -5.64 6.63
CA GLU A 64 13.86 -5.49 6.53
C GLU A 64 14.26 -4.10 6.02
N ILE A 65 13.33 -3.38 5.38
CA ILE A 65 13.60 -2.05 4.83
C ILE A 65 13.88 -1.05 5.96
N GLY A 66 14.84 -0.15 5.70
CA GLY A 66 15.42 0.73 6.70
C GLY A 66 16.38 1.75 6.10
N GLU A 67 17.10 2.43 6.98
CA GLU A 67 18.01 3.54 6.63
C GLU A 67 19.09 3.12 5.62
N LEU A 68 19.61 1.91 5.74
CA LEU A 68 20.64 1.39 4.81
C LEU A 68 20.14 1.27 3.36
N HIS A 69 18.83 1.23 3.15
CA HIS A 69 18.19 1.18 1.84
C HIS A 69 17.95 2.57 1.25
N VAL A 70 18.09 3.64 2.04
CA VAL A 70 17.98 5.02 1.55
C VAL A 70 19.24 5.35 0.76
N LYS A 71 19.06 5.81 -0.48
CA LYS A 71 20.14 6.22 -1.39
C LYS A 71 19.91 7.63 -1.93
N ALA A 72 20.92 8.15 -2.63
CA ALA A 72 20.90 9.46 -3.26
C ALA A 72 19.62 9.69 -4.09
N GLY A 73 19.10 10.92 -4.05
CA GLY A 73 17.85 11.28 -4.71
C GLY A 73 16.58 10.91 -3.93
N ASN A 74 16.70 10.67 -2.62
CA ASN A 74 15.62 10.27 -1.72
C ASN A 74 14.85 9.03 -2.20
N LYS A 75 15.60 7.94 -2.45
CA LYS A 75 15.04 6.67 -2.96
C LYS A 75 15.33 5.52 -2.01
N LEU A 76 14.38 4.59 -1.90
CA LEU A 76 14.60 3.27 -1.33
C LEU A 76 15.06 2.32 -2.43
N VAL A 77 16.19 1.66 -2.19
CA VAL A 77 16.83 0.75 -3.15
C VAL A 77 17.07 -0.60 -2.49
N TRP A 78 16.44 -1.66 -3.02
CA TRP A 78 16.58 -3.03 -2.50
C TRP A 78 16.29 -4.08 -3.58
N ARG A 79 16.66 -5.34 -3.33
CA ARG A 79 16.28 -6.49 -4.17
C ARG A 79 15.18 -7.27 -3.45
N PRO A 80 13.99 -7.46 -4.04
CA PRO A 80 12.90 -8.15 -3.36
C PRO A 80 13.26 -9.63 -3.12
N HIS A 81 13.00 -10.10 -1.91
CA HIS A 81 13.32 -11.46 -1.45
C HIS A 81 12.74 -12.52 -2.40
N LYS A 82 11.47 -12.37 -2.82
CA LYS A 82 10.78 -13.35 -3.68
C LYS A 82 11.43 -13.50 -5.05
N THR A 83 12.03 -12.44 -5.57
CA THR A 83 12.66 -12.43 -6.90
C THR A 83 14.18 -12.52 -6.83
N LEU A 84 14.77 -12.56 -5.63
CA LEU A 84 16.21 -12.54 -5.42
C LEU A 84 16.92 -13.67 -6.18
N ARG A 85 16.34 -14.88 -6.18
CA ARG A 85 16.90 -16.08 -6.84
C ARG A 85 16.41 -16.29 -8.28
N SER A 86 15.57 -15.40 -8.80
CA SER A 86 15.05 -15.50 -10.17
C SER A 86 15.53 -14.31 -10.99
N THR A 87 14.73 -13.25 -11.08
CA THR A 87 15.09 -12.07 -11.87
C THR A 87 16.13 -11.18 -11.19
N GLY A 88 16.24 -11.27 -9.86
CA GLY A 88 17.15 -10.50 -9.04
C GLY A 88 16.95 -8.98 -9.15
N LYS A 89 15.85 -8.48 -9.73
CA LYS A 89 15.70 -7.05 -10.07
C LYS A 89 15.96 -6.14 -8.87
N LEU A 90 16.77 -5.09 -9.10
CA LEU A 90 16.98 -4.02 -8.14
C LEU A 90 15.86 -3.00 -8.30
N LEU A 91 15.06 -2.81 -7.24
CA LEU A 91 14.05 -1.76 -7.22
C LEU A 91 14.67 -0.45 -6.72
N SER A 92 14.25 0.66 -7.31
CA SER A 92 14.69 2.00 -6.92
C SER A 92 13.47 2.93 -6.93
N ILE A 93 12.88 3.11 -5.74
CA ILE A 93 11.58 3.76 -5.60
C ILE A 93 11.75 5.06 -4.83
N LYS A 94 11.21 6.16 -5.37
CA LYS A 94 11.26 7.47 -4.72
C LYS A 94 10.45 7.45 -3.43
N ILE A 95 11.05 7.94 -2.35
CA ILE A 95 10.33 8.19 -1.10
C ILE A 95 9.39 9.38 -1.34
N ARG A 96 8.10 9.10 -1.27
CA ARG A 96 7.05 10.10 -1.38
C ARG A 96 6.91 10.91 -0.09
N PRO A 97 6.37 12.15 -0.15
CA PRO A 97 6.21 13.00 1.03
C PRO A 97 5.46 12.36 2.19
N GLU A 98 4.46 11.52 1.91
CA GLU A 98 3.65 10.87 2.93
C GLU A 98 4.46 9.82 3.72
N LEU A 99 5.29 9.05 3.02
CA LEU A 99 6.22 8.12 3.66
C LEU A 99 7.33 8.88 4.41
N GLN A 100 7.85 9.96 3.82
CA GLN A 100 8.86 10.78 4.48
C GLN A 100 8.34 11.34 5.81
N ALA A 101 7.13 11.92 5.80
CA ALA A 101 6.49 12.43 7.01
C ALA A 101 6.26 11.35 8.07
N ALA A 102 5.94 10.12 7.65
CA ALA A 102 5.79 9.00 8.57
C ALA A 102 7.12 8.52 9.17
N ILE A 103 8.22 8.56 8.40
CA ILE A 103 9.57 8.25 8.87
C ILE A 103 10.02 9.31 9.88
N ASP A 104 9.89 10.59 9.51
CA ASP A 104 10.35 11.73 10.31
C ASP A 104 9.59 11.87 11.63
N ALA A 105 8.33 11.45 11.66
CA ALA A 105 7.49 11.55 12.86
C ALA A 105 7.82 10.50 13.94
N ILE A 106 8.61 9.45 13.63
CA ILE A 106 8.94 8.41 14.62
C ILE A 106 9.75 9.01 15.77
N PRO A 107 9.28 8.91 17.03
CA PRO A 107 10.01 9.44 18.17
C PRO A 107 11.40 8.81 18.33
N GLN A 108 12.36 9.63 18.75
CA GLN A 108 13.66 9.13 19.20
C GLN A 108 13.47 8.11 20.34
N GLY A 109 14.25 7.03 20.32
CA GLY A 109 14.13 5.94 21.29
C GLY A 109 13.05 4.89 20.96
N THR A 110 12.23 5.10 19.92
CA THR A 110 11.31 4.04 19.43
C THR A 110 12.09 2.79 18.97
N ARG A 111 13.27 3.01 18.39
CA ARG A 111 14.16 1.95 17.92
C ARG A 111 15.30 1.79 18.92
N ALA A 112 15.64 0.55 19.24
CA ALA A 112 16.80 0.23 20.05
C ALA A 112 18.09 0.69 19.36
N GLU A 113 19.16 0.86 20.14
CA GLU A 113 20.46 1.28 19.60
C GLU A 113 20.96 0.32 18.51
N GLY A 114 21.52 0.88 17.44
CA GLY A 114 22.03 0.13 16.28
C GLY A 114 20.96 -0.43 15.34
N VAL A 115 19.67 -0.24 15.61
CA VAL A 115 18.59 -0.72 14.75
C VAL A 115 18.37 0.21 13.57
N VAL A 116 18.69 -0.29 12.38
CA VAL A 116 18.59 0.45 11.11
C VAL A 116 17.28 0.21 10.34
N THR A 117 16.46 -0.78 10.73
CA THR A 117 15.16 -1.03 10.10
C THR A 117 14.17 0.05 10.49
N PHE A 118 13.25 0.40 9.59
CA PHE A 118 12.19 1.37 9.90
C PHE A 118 11.13 0.77 10.81
N LEU A 119 10.80 -0.50 10.58
CA LEU A 119 9.78 -1.21 11.33
C LEU A 119 10.44 -2.00 12.46
N VAL A 120 9.89 -1.85 13.67
CA VAL A 120 10.36 -2.53 14.88
C VAL A 120 9.18 -3.12 15.66
N ASN A 121 9.45 -4.14 16.45
CA ASN A 121 8.49 -4.72 17.39
C ASN A 121 8.32 -3.83 18.63
N ASP A 122 7.50 -4.27 19.58
CA ASP A 122 7.20 -3.51 20.82
C ASP A 122 8.42 -3.31 21.73
N TYR A 123 9.52 -4.03 21.49
CA TYR A 123 10.79 -3.89 22.20
C TYR A 123 11.80 -2.99 21.47
N GLY A 124 11.37 -2.30 20.40
CA GLY A 124 12.23 -1.46 19.57
C GLY A 124 13.25 -2.24 18.72
N ARG A 125 13.10 -3.58 18.61
CA ARG A 125 14.00 -4.45 17.84
C ARG A 125 13.41 -4.79 16.46
N PRO A 126 14.22 -5.15 15.47
CA PRO A 126 13.71 -5.66 14.19
C PRO A 126 12.74 -6.82 14.39
N PHE A 127 11.75 -6.93 13.51
CA PHE A 127 10.89 -8.11 13.49
C PHE A 127 11.72 -9.36 13.16
N ALA A 128 11.56 -10.42 13.94
CA ALA A 128 12.33 -11.67 13.75
C ALA A 128 12.03 -12.39 12.43
N SER A 129 10.90 -12.08 11.79
CA SER A 129 10.54 -12.60 10.47
C SER A 129 9.39 -11.81 9.85
N ALA A 130 9.20 -12.00 8.55
CA ALA A 130 8.03 -11.54 7.81
C ALA A 130 6.70 -12.05 8.41
N ALA A 131 6.70 -13.23 9.04
CA ALA A 131 5.53 -13.78 9.72
C ALA A 131 5.23 -13.05 11.04
N ALA A 132 6.26 -12.75 11.84
CA ALA A 132 6.13 -11.96 13.06
C ALA A 132 5.57 -10.56 12.75
N PHE A 133 6.13 -9.89 11.73
CA PHE A 133 5.59 -8.62 11.24
C PHE A 133 4.13 -8.76 10.78
N GLY A 134 3.82 -9.77 9.97
CA GLY A 134 2.46 -9.98 9.46
C GLY A 134 1.41 -10.27 10.54
N ASN A 135 1.80 -10.91 11.64
CA ASN A 135 0.94 -11.14 12.80
C ASN A 135 0.71 -9.85 13.57
N LYS A 136 1.80 -9.12 13.91
CA LYS A 136 1.69 -7.83 14.58
C LYS A 136 0.85 -6.82 13.79
N PHE A 137 1.01 -6.82 12.47
CA PHE A 137 0.22 -5.98 11.58
C PHE A 137 -1.28 -6.31 11.66
N ALA A 138 -1.64 -7.59 11.72
CA ALA A 138 -3.04 -7.99 11.89
C ALA A 138 -3.59 -7.57 13.26
N ASP A 139 -2.76 -7.58 14.30
CA ASP A 139 -3.15 -7.06 15.62
C ASP A 139 -3.41 -5.55 15.56
N TRP A 140 -2.57 -4.78 14.85
CA TRP A 140 -2.84 -3.36 14.60
C TRP A 140 -4.14 -3.12 13.84
N CYS A 141 -4.47 -3.96 12.85
CA CYS A 141 -5.75 -3.89 12.15
C CYS A 141 -6.94 -4.12 13.09
N ARG A 142 -6.87 -5.15 13.94
CA ARG A 142 -7.93 -5.45 14.92
C ARG A 142 -8.08 -4.33 15.95
N ALA A 143 -6.97 -3.80 16.44
CA ALA A 143 -6.97 -2.69 17.39
C ALA A 143 -7.42 -1.35 16.77
N ALA A 144 -7.43 -1.24 15.43
CA ALA A 144 -8.09 -0.14 14.70
C ALA A 144 -9.59 -0.37 14.47
N GLY A 145 -10.15 -1.49 14.94
CA GLY A 145 -11.57 -1.81 14.76
C GLY A 145 -11.93 -2.20 13.33
N LEU A 146 -10.94 -2.54 12.48
CA LEU A 146 -11.22 -2.99 11.13
C LEU A 146 -11.96 -4.32 11.18
N LYS A 147 -13.16 -4.34 10.59
CA LYS A 147 -13.99 -5.56 10.51
C LYS A 147 -13.24 -6.64 9.73
N ALA A 148 -13.37 -7.88 10.20
CA ALA A 148 -12.83 -9.00 9.46
C ALA A 148 -13.59 -9.19 8.14
N VAL A 149 -12.87 -9.59 7.11
CA VAL A 149 -13.38 -9.69 5.75
C VAL A 149 -13.49 -11.15 5.34
N LYS A 150 -14.54 -11.49 4.59
CA LYS A 150 -14.70 -12.82 4.01
C LYS A 150 -13.82 -12.92 2.77
N CYS A 151 -12.88 -13.85 2.77
CA CYS A 151 -12.08 -14.18 1.60
C CYS A 151 -12.87 -15.09 0.64
N ASP A 152 -12.42 -15.14 -0.62
CA ASP A 152 -12.97 -16.01 -1.67
C ASP A 152 -12.95 -17.52 -1.31
N ASP A 153 -12.05 -17.93 -0.42
CA ASP A 153 -12.00 -19.31 0.10
C ASP A 153 -13.00 -19.57 1.25
N GLY A 154 -13.96 -18.66 1.45
CA GLY A 154 -15.01 -18.74 2.46
C GLY A 154 -14.54 -18.39 3.88
N LYS A 155 -13.25 -18.16 4.10
CA LYS A 155 -12.71 -17.91 5.44
C LYS A 155 -12.76 -16.43 5.79
N VAL A 156 -13.19 -16.13 7.01
CA VAL A 156 -13.17 -14.78 7.55
C VAL A 156 -11.79 -14.49 8.14
N ARG A 157 -11.15 -13.40 7.71
CA ARG A 157 -9.80 -13.02 8.14
C ARG A 157 -9.72 -11.52 8.40
N SER A 158 -8.90 -11.12 9.36
CA SER A 158 -8.52 -9.71 9.53
C SER A 158 -7.69 -9.22 8.34
N TYR A 159 -7.76 -7.92 8.05
CA TYR A 159 -6.89 -7.25 7.08
C TYR A 159 -5.41 -7.54 7.34
N ARG A 160 -4.62 -7.68 6.25
CA ARG A 160 -3.21 -8.07 6.29
C ARG A 160 -2.33 -7.11 5.48
N ALA A 161 -1.05 -7.03 5.86
CA ALA A 161 -0.01 -6.26 5.18
C ALA A 161 0.11 -6.60 3.68
N HIS A 162 -0.09 -7.86 3.28
CA HIS A 162 -0.01 -8.25 1.87
C HIS A 162 -1.04 -7.53 0.99
N GLY A 163 -2.22 -7.21 1.53
CA GLY A 163 -3.26 -6.49 0.78
C GLY A 163 -2.88 -5.06 0.42
N LEU A 164 -1.98 -4.43 1.18
CA LEU A 164 -1.55 -3.04 0.91
C LEU A 164 -0.69 -2.94 -0.35
N GLY A 165 0.13 -3.96 -0.64
CA GLY A 165 0.89 -3.98 -1.89
C GLY A 165 -0.03 -4.07 -3.13
N LYS A 166 -1.14 -4.81 -3.03
CA LYS A 166 -2.17 -4.84 -4.07
C LYS A 166 -2.87 -3.49 -4.20
N ALA A 167 -3.25 -2.88 -3.07
CA ALA A 167 -3.88 -1.58 -3.03
C ALA A 167 -2.98 -0.47 -3.63
N ALA A 168 -1.67 -0.54 -3.39
CA ALA A 168 -0.70 0.34 -4.04
C ALA A 168 -0.67 0.18 -5.56
N LEU A 169 -0.72 -1.05 -6.07
CA LEU A 169 -0.75 -1.32 -7.51
C LEU A 169 -2.06 -0.84 -8.17
N LEU A 170 -3.20 -1.04 -7.50
CA LEU A 170 -4.48 -0.47 -7.94
C LEU A 170 -4.44 1.06 -7.97
N ALA A 171 -3.90 1.68 -6.92
CA ALA A 171 -3.77 3.14 -6.86
C ALA A 171 -2.87 3.69 -7.99
N LEU A 172 -1.80 2.98 -8.34
CA LEU A 172 -0.95 3.33 -9.48
C LEU A 172 -1.68 3.16 -10.82
N ALA A 173 -2.44 2.07 -10.99
CA ALA A 173 -3.26 1.85 -12.19
C ALA A 173 -4.35 2.94 -12.35
N HIS A 174 -5.02 3.33 -11.26
CA HIS A 174 -5.95 4.47 -11.25
C HIS A 174 -5.24 5.78 -11.60
N ALA A 175 -3.98 5.96 -11.20
CA ALA A 175 -3.16 7.10 -11.57
C ALA A 175 -2.64 7.04 -13.03
N GLY A 176 -2.97 5.99 -13.79
CA GLY A 176 -2.60 5.84 -15.21
C GLY A 176 -1.25 5.18 -15.44
N ALA A 177 -0.65 4.55 -14.43
CA ALA A 177 0.58 3.80 -14.61
C ALA A 177 0.37 2.59 -15.55
N THR A 178 1.29 2.42 -16.48
CA THR A 178 1.37 1.29 -17.41
C THR A 178 1.80 0.01 -16.69
N GLY A 179 1.55 -1.16 -17.30
CA GLY A 179 2.00 -2.44 -16.73
C GLY A 179 3.51 -2.51 -16.50
N VAL A 180 4.31 -1.87 -17.36
CA VAL A 180 5.77 -1.80 -17.19
C VAL A 180 6.14 -0.97 -15.96
N GLU A 181 5.46 0.15 -15.72
CA GLU A 181 5.65 0.98 -14.53
C GLU A 181 5.21 0.24 -13.26
N LEU A 182 4.07 -0.47 -13.28
CA LEU A 182 3.65 -1.32 -12.16
C LEU A 182 4.70 -2.39 -11.84
N MET A 183 5.28 -3.03 -12.86
CA MET A 183 6.37 -4.00 -12.67
C MET A 183 7.64 -3.37 -12.12
N ALA A 184 7.98 -2.14 -12.54
CA ALA A 184 9.15 -1.42 -12.05
C ALA A 184 9.02 -1.04 -10.55
N VAL A 185 7.80 -0.80 -10.07
CA VAL A 185 7.53 -0.51 -8.66
C VAL A 185 7.41 -1.81 -7.83
N SER A 186 6.70 -2.82 -8.33
CA SER A 186 6.38 -4.02 -7.55
C SER A 186 7.39 -5.18 -7.68
N GLY A 187 8.29 -5.10 -8.66
CA GLY A 187 9.25 -6.16 -8.97
C GLY A 187 8.64 -7.43 -9.57
N HIS A 188 7.42 -7.36 -10.13
CA HIS A 188 6.88 -8.48 -10.89
C HIS A 188 7.74 -8.81 -12.13
N SER A 189 7.75 -10.09 -12.50
CA SER A 189 8.61 -10.60 -13.58
C SER A 189 7.95 -10.54 -14.94
N SER A 190 6.61 -10.55 -15.01
CA SER A 190 5.85 -10.51 -16.26
C SER A 190 4.64 -9.58 -16.19
N LEU A 191 4.22 -9.06 -17.35
CA LEU A 191 3.03 -8.22 -17.49
C LEU A 191 1.76 -8.95 -17.05
N ALA A 192 1.65 -10.25 -17.34
CA ALA A 192 0.51 -11.07 -16.94
C ALA A 192 0.24 -11.04 -15.42
N GLN A 193 1.26 -10.83 -14.58
CA GLN A 193 1.10 -10.74 -13.12
C GLN A 193 0.52 -9.41 -12.65
N VAL A 194 0.66 -8.34 -13.44
CA VAL A 194 0.16 -7.00 -13.10
C VAL A 194 -1.07 -6.61 -13.93
N GLN A 195 -1.36 -7.35 -14.99
CA GLN A 195 -2.49 -7.09 -15.88
C GLN A 195 -3.82 -7.05 -15.14
N GLU A 196 -4.00 -7.91 -14.12
CA GLU A 196 -5.22 -7.92 -13.30
C GLU A 196 -5.55 -6.56 -12.66
N TYR A 197 -4.54 -5.75 -12.32
CA TYR A 197 -4.75 -4.44 -11.72
C TYR A 197 -5.19 -3.42 -12.77
N LEU A 198 -4.67 -3.52 -13.99
CA LEU A 198 -5.05 -2.66 -15.11
C LEU A 198 -6.48 -3.00 -15.55
N ASP A 199 -6.76 -4.28 -15.77
CA ASP A 199 -8.07 -4.76 -16.21
C ASP A 199 -9.18 -4.35 -15.23
N ALA A 200 -8.93 -4.43 -13.92
CA ALA A 200 -9.90 -4.01 -12.91
C ALA A 200 -10.22 -2.51 -12.99
N VAL A 201 -9.21 -1.66 -13.17
CA VAL A 201 -9.38 -0.20 -13.30
C VAL A 201 -10.03 0.17 -14.64
N ASP A 202 -9.64 -0.49 -15.73
CA ASP A 202 -10.19 -0.24 -17.06
C ASP A 202 -11.65 -0.68 -17.15
N GLN A 203 -12.01 -1.79 -16.49
CA GLN A 203 -13.40 -2.23 -16.39
C GLN A 203 -14.28 -1.23 -15.62
N GLU A 204 -13.79 -0.66 -14.51
CA GLU A 204 -14.46 0.40 -13.76
C GLU A 204 -14.69 1.64 -14.64
N ARG A 205 -13.62 2.13 -15.30
CA ARG A 205 -13.69 3.30 -16.20
C ARG A 205 -14.62 3.06 -17.39
N ALA A 206 -14.59 1.87 -17.98
CA ALA A 206 -15.44 1.52 -19.11
C ALA A 206 -16.92 1.52 -18.72
N ALA A 207 -17.26 1.03 -17.52
CA ALA A 207 -18.61 1.06 -17.00
C ALA A 207 -19.12 2.50 -16.78
N GLU A 208 -18.31 3.36 -16.15
CA GLU A 208 -18.65 4.77 -15.93
C GLU A 208 -18.84 5.53 -17.25
N ALA A 209 -17.94 5.30 -18.21
CA ALA A 209 -18.03 5.90 -19.54
C ALA A 209 -19.29 5.44 -20.30
N ALA A 210 -19.67 4.16 -20.17
CA ALA A 210 -20.89 3.63 -20.78
C ALA A 210 -22.15 4.29 -20.21
N MET A 211 -22.23 4.44 -18.87
CA MET A 211 -23.37 5.09 -18.22
C MET A 211 -23.46 6.58 -18.53
N THR A 212 -22.32 7.27 -18.63
CA THR A 212 -22.26 8.68 -19.05
C THR A 212 -22.79 8.88 -20.47
N LYS A 213 -22.43 7.98 -21.40
CA LYS A 213 -22.96 8.02 -22.78
C LYS A 213 -24.47 7.85 -22.82
N LEU A 214 -25.03 6.95 -22.01
CA LEU A 214 -26.48 6.73 -21.90
C LEU A 214 -27.21 7.97 -21.36
N ALA A 215 -26.67 8.61 -20.32
CA ALA A 215 -27.25 9.83 -19.77
C ALA A 215 -27.26 10.98 -20.80
N ASN A 216 -26.18 11.10 -21.57
CA ASN A 216 -26.06 12.14 -22.60
C ASN A 216 -26.99 11.91 -23.80
N SER A 217 -27.25 10.64 -24.20
CA SER A 217 -28.17 10.35 -25.30
C SER A 217 -29.64 10.54 -24.93
N ALA A 218 -29.99 10.44 -23.64
CA ALA A 218 -31.34 10.71 -23.15
C ALA A 218 -31.68 12.22 -23.13
N GLY A 219 -30.68 13.10 -23.08
CA GLY A 219 -30.86 14.57 -23.05
C GLY A 219 -31.09 15.22 -24.43
N THR A 220 -30.94 14.48 -25.53
CA THR A 220 -31.04 15.02 -26.91
C THR A 220 -32.40 14.74 -27.59
N GLY A 221 -33.39 14.23 -26.86
CA GLY A 221 -34.73 13.89 -27.37
C GLY A 221 -35.83 14.77 -26.78
N SER A 222 -35.79 16.08 -27.03
CA SER A 222 -36.89 17.01 -26.72
C SER A 222 -36.79 18.22 -27.66
N GLY A 223 -37.19 18.03 -28.91
CA GLY A 223 -37.29 19.07 -29.93
C GLY A 223 -38.41 18.71 -30.89
#